data_AF-A0A957QBT6-F1
#
_entry.id   AF-A0A957QBT6-F1
#
_cell.length_a   1.000
_cell.length_b   1.000
_cell.length_c   1.000
_cell.angle_alpha   90.00
_cell.angle_beta   90.00
_cell.angle_gamma   90.00
#
_symmetry.space_group_name_H-M   'P 1'
#
loop_
_entity.id
_entity.type
_entity.pdbx_description
1 polymer ?
#
loop_
_entity_poly.entity_id
_entity_poly.type
_entity_poly.pdbx_seq_one_letter_code
_entity_poly.pdbx_strand_id
1 'polypeptide(L)' 'MNPVIFQIGPFALQWYGVFIVGGAVVAAWFSSRYAERDGQDPDHVW' A
#
# COMPACT_ATOMS: atom_id res chain seq x y z
N MET A 1 -25.14 -3.21 0.62
CA MET A 1 -23.86 -2.80 0.00
C MET A 1 -22.94 -4.02 0.01
N ASN A 2 -22.44 -4.47 -1.14
CA ASN A 2 -21.57 -5.65 -1.21
C ASN A 2 -20.11 -5.23 -0.88
N PRO A 3 -19.52 -5.68 0.23
CA PRO A 3 -18.16 -5.29 0.63
C PRO A 3 -17.06 -6.05 -0.14
N VAL A 4 -17.44 -7.06 -0.93
CA VAL A 4 -16.52 -7.92 -1.68
C VAL A 4 -16.36 -7.38 -3.10
N ILE A 5 -15.11 -7.11 -3.49
CA ILE A 5 -14.73 -6.68 -4.83
C ILE A 5 -14.69 -7.90 -5.77
N PHE A 6 -14.02 -8.95 -5.31
CA PHE A 6 -13.77 -10.15 -6.12
C PHE A 6 -13.46 -11.33 -5.20
N GLN A 7 -13.92 -12.52 -5.56
CA GLN A 7 -13.70 -13.74 -4.81
C GLN A 7 -13.15 -14.84 -5.74
N ILE A 8 -11.97 -15.37 -5.42
CA ILE A 8 -11.43 -16.59 -6.01
C ILE A 8 -11.47 -17.69 -4.96
N GLY A 9 -12.41 -18.62 -5.08
CA GLY A 9 -12.53 -19.74 -4.14
C GLY A 9 -12.67 -19.26 -2.68
N PRO A 10 -11.78 -19.68 -1.76
CA PRO A 10 -11.81 -19.26 -0.36
C PRO A 10 -11.26 -17.84 -0.12
N PHE A 11 -10.66 -17.21 -1.13
CA PHE A 11 -10.10 -15.86 -1.00
C PHE A 11 -11.10 -14.82 -1.48
N ALA A 12 -11.54 -13.95 -0.56
CA ALA A 12 -12.38 -12.81 -0.87
C ALA A 12 -11.60 -11.50 -0.68
N LEU A 13 -11.47 -10.71 -1.74
CA LEU A 13 -10.92 -9.37 -1.68
C LEU A 13 -12.01 -8.39 -1.27
N GLN A 14 -11.83 -7.77 -0.11
CA GLN A 14 -12.77 -6.78 0.42
C GLN A 14 -12.29 -5.35 0.18
N TRP A 15 -13.23 -4.40 0.10
CA TRP A 15 -12.93 -2.98 -0.07
C TRP A 15 -12.00 -2.42 1.01
N TYR A 16 -12.17 -2.82 2.27
CA TYR A 16 -11.25 -2.38 3.34
C TYR A 16 -9.81 -2.81 3.08
N GLY A 17 -9.60 -4.01 2.52
CA GLY A 17 -8.27 -4.52 2.21
C GLY A 17 -7.59 -3.70 1.13
N VAL A 18 -8.35 -3.28 0.11
CA VAL A 18 -7.86 -2.39 -0.94
C VAL A 18 -7.47 -1.02 -0.38
N PHE A 19 -8.25 -0.45 0.53
CA PHE A 19 -7.88 0.81 1.17
C PHE A 19 -6.64 0.69 2.07
N ILE A 20 -6.50 -0.39 2.81
CA ILE A 20 -5.33 -0.63 3.68
C ILE A 20 -4.07 -0.79 2.84
N VAL A 21 -4.09 -1.72 1.88
CA VAL A 21 -2.92 -1.99 1.01
C VAL A 21 -2.61 -0.79 0.13
N GLY A 22 -3.64 -0.15 -0.44
CA GLY A 22 -3.48 1.06 -1.24
C GLY A 22 -2.83 2.20 -0.43
N GLY A 23 -3.27 2.43 0.81
CA GLY A 23 -2.68 3.40 1.71
C GLY A 23 -1.22 3.08 2.04
N ALA A 24 -0.91 1.81 2.33
CA ALA A 24 0.46 1.36 2.62
C ALA A 24 1.40 1.56 1.42
N VAL A 25 0.95 1.25 0.20
CA VAL A 25 1.73 1.44 -1.03
C VAL A 25 1.97 2.92 -1.30
N VAL A 26 0.94 3.77 -1.14
CA VAL A 26 1.09 5.22 -1.31
C VAL A 26 2.04 5.80 -0.26
N ALA A 27 1.93 5.37 0.99
CA ALA A 27 2.82 5.81 2.06
C ALA A 27 4.28 5.41 1.80
N ALA A 28 4.52 4.16 1.39
CA ALA A 28 5.85 3.67 1.03
C ALA A 28 6.43 4.41 -0.20
N TRP A 29 5.59 4.73 -1.18
CA TRP A 29 6.01 5.51 -2.34
C TRP A 29 6.33 6.96 -1.98
N PHE A 30 5.53 7.56 -1.10
CA PHE A 30 5.81 8.90 -0.59
C PHE A 30 7.07 8.93 0.28
N SER A 31 7.29 7.92 1.13
CA SER A 31 8.48 7.86 1.98
C SER A 31 9.75 7.69 1.15
N SER A 32 9.74 6.83 0.13
CA SER A 32 10.89 6.67 -0.77
C SER A 32 11.16 7.93 -1.58
N ARG A 33 10.10 8.57 -2.11
CA ARG A 33 10.23 9.85 -2.84
C ARG A 33 10.72 10.99 -1.94
N TYR A 34 10.34 10.99 -0.66
CA TYR A 34 10.79 11.98 0.30
C TYR A 34 12.25 11.74 0.70
N ALA A 35 12.64 10.49 0.91
CA ALA A 35 14.04 10.10 1.18
C ALA A 35 14.98 10.50 0.03
N GLU A 36 14.58 10.26 -1.24
CA GLU A 36 15.32 10.72 -2.42
C GLU A 36 15.50 12.25 -2.47
N ARG A 37 14.51 13.02 -2.01
CA ARG A 37 14.53 14.49 -2.06
C ARG A 37 15.38 15.11 -0.96
N ASP A 38 15.47 14.47 0.20
CA ASP A 38 16.30 14.92 1.32
C ASP A 38 17.77 14.50 1.20
N GLY A 39 18.15 13.78 0.13
CA GLY A 39 19.53 13.33 -0.09
C GLY A 39 20.00 12.28 0.92
N GLN A 40 19.06 11.66 1.62
CA GLN A 40 19.29 10.53 2.53
C GLN A 40 19.25 9.25 1.71
N ASP A 41 20.23 8.36 1.94
CA ASP A 41 20.37 7.09 1.23
C ASP A 41 19.07 6.26 1.40
N PRO A 42 18.33 5.95 0.32
CA PRO A 42 17.03 5.28 0.42
C PRO A 42 17.11 3.88 1.04
N ASP A 43 18.31 3.30 1.12
CA ASP A 43 18.62 2.01 1.72
C ASP A 43 18.72 2.04 3.27
N HIS A 44 18.42 3.16 3.95
CA HIS A 44 18.47 3.21 5.43
C HIS A 44 17.08 3.18 6.11
N VAL A 45 16.01 2.99 5.34
CA VAL A 45 14.62 3.05 5.85
C VAL A 45 14.10 1.66 6.30
N TRP A 46 14.91 0.60 6.16
CA TRP A 46 14.57 -0.77 6.61
C TRP A 46 15.27 -1.17 7.91
#